data_AF-A0AA43L209-F1
#
_entry.id   AF-A0AA43L209-F1
#
_cell.length_a   1.000
_cell.length_b   1.000
_cell.length_c   1.000
_cell.angle_alpha   90.00
_cell.angle_beta   90.00
_cell.angle_gamma   90.00
#
_symmetry.space_group_name_H-M   'P 1'
#
loop_
_entity.id
_entity.type
_entity.pdbx_description
1 polymer ?
#
loop_
_entity_poly.entity_id
_entity_poly.type
_entity_poly.pdbx_seq_one_letter_code
_entity_poly.pdbx_strand_id
1 'polypeptide(L)'
;MQYQGDSYDVIVVGAGHAGCEAALAATRIGCKTLLLTINLDMVAFMPCNPSLGGPAKGVVVREIDALGGEMGHNIDQTYIQMRMLNTGKGPAVRALRAQADKHAYSSRMKHTIEKEANLTLRQAVVEEIIVEDGVCQGVITAAGAKYAAKAVIITAGTALRGEIIIGELKYSSGPNNSQPAVKLADNLKSLGLEIDRFKTGTPPRVKGSSIDYSVTEIQPGDEAPNHFSFATPDEDYNQEQIPCWLTYTNEGTHEIIRNNLHRAPMFTGIVEGVGARYCPSIEDKIVRFSDKPRHQLFLEPEGVNTEEYYVQGLSTSLPEDVQVEMMRSIAGLENVEMMRTGYAIEYDVVVPHQLRPTLETKKITNLYTAGQTNGTSGYEEAGGQGLIAGINAALKIQGKDPLVLKRSDGYIGVMIDDLVTKGTNEPYRLLTSRAEYRLLLRHDNADLRLTELGYQAGLVKEEQYQNYLQKKQAVEAEIARLESTRIKPTAEVQAFLKAHNSAELKDGVLASDFLKRPEITYQDLLQFIPTDENLQAKEIEQVEIQIKYAGYIKKALEKVEKLKRMEAKRIPSNLNYQSINGLATEARQKLQKIQPETIAQASRISGVNPADISILMVYLEQGKLVKVEE
;
A
#
# COMPACT_ATOMS: atom_id res chain seq x y z
N MET A 1 1.07 -33.39 21.72
CA MET A 1 -0.29 -33.99 21.73
C MET A 1 -1.19 -33.03 20.98
N GLN A 2 -1.90 -33.49 19.95
CA GLN A 2 -2.80 -32.63 19.18
C GLN A 2 -4.24 -32.77 19.69
N TYR A 3 -5.03 -31.69 19.66
CA TYR A 3 -6.45 -31.70 20.04
C TYR A 3 -7.29 -30.89 19.04
N GLN A 4 -8.58 -31.19 18.97
CA GLN A 4 -9.49 -30.52 18.04
C GLN A 4 -9.93 -29.17 18.61
N GLY A 5 -9.68 -28.10 17.85
CA GLY A 5 -10.21 -26.76 18.09
C GLY A 5 -11.49 -26.51 17.29
N ASP A 6 -12.02 -25.29 17.43
CA ASP A 6 -13.24 -24.84 16.74
C ASP A 6 -13.06 -24.76 15.21
N SER A 7 -14.18 -24.80 14.50
CA SER A 7 -14.25 -24.58 13.04
C SER A 7 -14.64 -23.13 12.71
N TYR A 8 -14.01 -22.62 11.65
CA TYR A 8 -14.20 -21.27 11.12
C TYR A 8 -14.43 -21.33 9.60
N ASP A 9 -14.99 -20.26 9.04
CA ASP A 9 -15.03 -20.11 7.59
C ASP A 9 -13.65 -19.67 7.09
N VAL A 10 -13.08 -18.63 7.70
CA VAL A 10 -11.76 -18.08 7.36
C VAL A 10 -10.85 -18.08 8.57
N ILE A 11 -9.61 -18.53 8.41
CA ILE A 11 -8.54 -18.32 9.38
C ILE A 11 -7.50 -17.36 8.78
N VAL A 12 -7.13 -16.34 9.54
CA VAL A 12 -6.05 -15.41 9.19
C VAL A 12 -4.88 -15.62 10.15
N VAL A 13 -3.70 -15.84 9.59
CA VAL A 13 -2.46 -16.11 10.36
C VAL A 13 -1.56 -14.88 10.31
N GLY A 14 -1.37 -14.25 11.46
CA GLY A 14 -0.67 -12.98 11.66
C GLY A 14 -1.66 -11.82 11.79
N ALA A 15 -1.51 -11.00 12.83
CA ALA A 15 -2.32 -9.79 13.04
C ALA A 15 -1.54 -8.51 12.72
N GLY A 16 -0.73 -8.52 11.65
CA GLY A 16 -0.15 -7.30 11.09
C GLY A 16 -1.17 -6.51 10.26
N HIS A 17 -0.71 -5.48 9.54
CA HIS A 17 -1.58 -4.63 8.70
C HIS A 17 -2.41 -5.43 7.68
N ALA A 18 -1.80 -6.39 6.98
CA ALA A 18 -2.52 -7.27 6.05
C ALA A 18 -3.54 -8.16 6.78
N GLY A 19 -3.16 -8.74 7.91
CA GLY A 19 -4.01 -9.66 8.66
C GLY A 19 -5.23 -8.98 9.27
N CYS A 20 -5.08 -7.75 9.76
CA CYS A 20 -6.19 -6.96 10.31
C CYS A 20 -7.23 -6.66 9.22
N GLU A 21 -6.81 -6.13 8.07
CA GLU A 21 -7.72 -5.86 6.95
C GLU A 21 -8.37 -7.15 6.42
N ALA A 22 -7.60 -8.24 6.30
CA ALA A 22 -8.12 -9.52 5.82
C ALA A 22 -9.20 -10.09 6.76
N ALA A 23 -8.95 -10.05 8.07
CA ALA A 23 -9.86 -10.59 9.07
C ALA A 23 -11.13 -9.74 9.21
N LEU A 24 -11.00 -8.42 9.22
CA LEU A 24 -12.15 -7.50 9.25
C LEU A 24 -12.98 -7.64 7.98
N ALA A 25 -12.35 -7.68 6.80
CA ALA A 25 -13.06 -7.83 5.53
C ALA A 25 -13.86 -9.13 5.45
N ALA A 26 -13.23 -10.27 5.77
CA ALA A 26 -13.91 -11.56 5.75
C ALA A 26 -15.09 -11.60 6.73
N THR A 27 -14.91 -11.07 7.94
CA THR A 27 -15.97 -11.02 8.95
C THR A 27 -17.12 -10.11 8.54
N ARG A 28 -16.84 -8.90 8.06
CA ARG A 28 -17.86 -7.92 7.67
C ARG A 28 -18.68 -8.37 6.46
N ILE A 29 -18.11 -9.21 5.58
CA ILE A 29 -18.83 -9.88 4.48
C ILE A 29 -19.67 -11.07 4.95
N GLY A 30 -19.54 -11.48 6.22
CA GLY A 30 -20.41 -12.44 6.88
C GLY A 30 -19.78 -13.81 7.17
N CYS A 31 -18.45 -13.94 7.11
CA CYS A 31 -17.76 -15.18 7.48
C CYS A 31 -17.43 -15.22 8.98
N LYS A 32 -17.53 -16.40 9.60
CA LYS A 32 -16.99 -16.63 10.95
C LYS A 32 -15.46 -16.72 10.85
N THR A 33 -14.74 -15.78 11.46
CA THR A 33 -13.29 -15.62 11.24
C THR A 33 -12.49 -15.82 12.52
N LEU A 34 -11.34 -16.48 12.41
CA LEU A 34 -10.33 -16.55 13.47
C LEU A 34 -9.07 -15.80 13.02
N LEU A 35 -8.65 -14.81 13.79
CA LEU A 35 -7.38 -14.11 13.63
C LEU A 35 -6.37 -14.62 14.67
N LEU A 36 -5.35 -15.32 14.19
CA LEU A 36 -4.26 -15.84 15.03
C LEU A 36 -3.07 -14.89 15.00
N THR A 37 -2.50 -14.59 16.16
CA THR A 37 -1.27 -13.79 16.28
C THR A 37 -0.30 -14.38 17.30
N ILE A 38 0.99 -14.16 17.10
CA ILE A 38 2.03 -14.58 18.03
C ILE A 38 1.96 -13.78 19.33
N ASN A 39 1.61 -12.49 19.22
CA ASN A 39 1.50 -11.57 20.35
C ASN A 39 0.30 -10.63 20.14
N LEU A 40 -0.63 -10.61 21.12
CA LEU A 40 -1.80 -9.74 21.11
C LEU A 40 -1.45 -8.25 21.28
N ASP A 41 -0.29 -7.92 21.81
CA ASP A 41 0.16 -6.54 22.01
C ASP A 41 0.86 -5.95 20.79
N MET A 42 1.02 -6.76 19.73
CA MET A 42 1.64 -6.36 18.47
C MET A 42 0.64 -6.30 17.30
N VAL A 43 -0.66 -6.31 17.59
CA VAL A 43 -1.72 -6.21 16.58
C VAL A 43 -1.60 -4.88 15.84
N ALA A 44 -1.41 -4.94 14.52
CA ALA A 44 -1.13 -3.81 13.63
C ALA A 44 -0.03 -2.86 14.13
N PHE A 45 0.93 -3.37 14.90
CA PHE A 45 2.06 -2.57 15.35
C PHE A 45 2.89 -2.08 14.15
N MET A 46 3.47 -0.88 14.28
CA MET A 46 4.32 -0.24 13.26
C MET A 46 5.81 -0.42 13.59
N PRO A 47 6.45 -1.53 13.19
CA PRO A 47 7.83 -1.83 13.59
C PRO A 47 8.90 -0.95 12.94
N CYS A 48 8.54 -0.14 11.95
CA CYS A 48 9.45 0.71 11.20
C CYS A 48 9.06 2.18 11.38
N ASN A 49 8.72 2.90 10.32
CA ASN A 49 8.35 4.31 10.33
C ASN A 49 7.05 4.54 11.15
N PRO A 50 6.97 5.56 12.04
CA PRO A 50 5.73 6.02 12.70
C PRO A 50 4.78 6.77 11.75
N SER A 51 4.60 6.32 10.50
CA SER A 51 3.78 7.06 9.54
C SER A 51 3.00 6.18 8.60
N LEU A 52 1.83 6.67 8.17
CA LEU A 52 1.05 6.13 7.06
C LEU A 52 0.93 7.14 5.93
N GLY A 53 0.91 6.62 4.70
CA GLY A 53 0.75 7.39 3.49
C GLY A 53 2.06 7.90 2.89
N GLY A 54 1.99 9.05 2.24
CA GLY A 54 3.02 9.57 1.34
C GLY A 54 2.76 9.19 -0.12
N PRO A 55 3.72 9.45 -1.04
CA PRO A 55 3.49 9.25 -2.46
C PRO A 55 3.09 7.80 -2.78
N ALA A 56 2.01 7.65 -3.56
CA ALA A 56 1.31 6.38 -3.86
C ALA A 56 0.68 5.67 -2.64
N LYS A 57 1.40 5.56 -1.52
CA LYS A 57 0.92 4.97 -0.26
C LYS A 57 -0.34 5.63 0.26
N GLY A 58 -0.38 6.96 0.26
CA GLY A 58 -1.55 7.70 0.74
C GLY A 58 -2.78 7.51 -0.16
N VAL A 59 -2.56 7.25 -1.45
CA VAL A 59 -3.64 6.85 -2.37
C VAL A 59 -4.15 5.46 -1.98
N VAL A 60 -3.27 4.51 -1.68
CA VAL A 60 -3.67 3.16 -1.25
C VAL A 60 -4.48 3.19 0.05
N VAL A 61 -4.11 4.01 1.04
CA VAL A 61 -4.91 4.14 2.28
C VAL A 61 -6.33 4.62 1.95
N ARG A 62 -6.47 5.63 1.07
CA ARG A 62 -7.77 6.11 0.59
C ARG A 62 -8.52 5.06 -0.23
N GLU A 63 -7.83 4.19 -0.96
CA GLU A 63 -8.44 3.07 -1.69
C GLU A 63 -8.92 1.95 -0.76
N ILE A 64 -8.16 1.66 0.31
CA ILE A 64 -8.57 0.73 1.37
C ILE A 64 -9.86 1.25 2.01
N ASP A 65 -9.89 2.53 2.40
CA ASP A 65 -11.06 3.17 2.99
C ASP A 65 -12.27 3.15 2.04
N ALA A 66 -12.08 3.54 0.77
CA ALA A 66 -13.14 3.54 -0.23
C ALA A 66 -13.78 2.15 -0.43
N LEU A 67 -13.01 1.08 -0.29
CA LEU A 67 -13.50 -0.31 -0.37
C LEU A 67 -14.17 -0.80 0.92
N GLY A 68 -14.08 -0.06 2.03
CA GLY A 68 -14.65 -0.39 3.34
C GLY A 68 -13.65 -1.01 4.34
N GLY A 69 -12.34 -0.85 4.10
CA GLY A 69 -11.28 -1.24 5.03
C GLY A 69 -11.11 -0.29 6.22
N GLU A 70 -10.29 -0.67 7.20
CA GLU A 70 -10.20 0.02 8.50
C GLU A 70 -9.03 1.02 8.59
N MET A 71 -7.98 0.86 7.79
CA MET A 71 -6.73 1.62 7.89
C MET A 71 -6.93 3.13 7.90
N GLY A 72 -7.83 3.65 7.04
CA GLY A 72 -8.14 5.09 6.95
C GLY A 72 -8.80 5.61 8.23
N HIS A 73 -9.82 4.90 8.72
CA HIS A 73 -10.46 5.21 10.00
C HIS A 73 -9.49 5.14 11.19
N ASN A 74 -8.63 4.12 11.21
CA ASN A 74 -7.73 3.90 12.33
C ASN A 74 -6.66 5.01 12.43
N ILE A 75 -6.09 5.45 11.30
CA ILE A 75 -5.09 6.53 11.32
C ILE A 75 -5.71 7.87 11.66
N ASP A 76 -6.91 8.18 11.16
CA ASP A 76 -7.59 9.45 11.45
C ASP A 76 -7.87 9.66 12.95
N GLN A 77 -7.95 8.58 13.72
CA GLN A 77 -8.19 8.61 15.17
C GLN A 77 -6.90 8.59 16.00
N THR A 78 -5.73 8.39 15.37
CA THR A 78 -4.48 8.09 16.09
C THR A 78 -3.26 8.84 15.55
N TYR A 79 -3.45 9.73 14.59
CA TYR A 79 -2.37 10.56 14.07
C TYR A 79 -1.98 11.67 15.05
N ILE A 80 -0.72 12.06 15.00
CA ILE A 80 -0.16 13.21 15.73
C ILE A 80 0.21 14.36 14.79
N GLN A 81 0.33 14.08 13.49
CA GLN A 81 0.54 15.08 12.43
C GLN A 81 -0.04 14.57 11.10
N MET A 82 -0.63 15.44 10.29
CA MET A 82 -1.04 15.15 8.92
C MET A 82 -0.61 16.27 7.95
N ARG A 83 -0.15 15.87 6.76
CA ARG A 83 0.31 16.78 5.71
C ARG A 83 -0.08 16.30 4.32
N MET A 84 -0.43 17.23 3.45
CA MET A 84 -0.55 17.03 2.02
C MET A 84 0.81 17.23 1.35
N LEU A 85 1.28 16.20 0.66
CA LEU A 85 2.54 16.27 -0.07
C LEU A 85 2.32 16.68 -1.53
N ASN A 86 3.34 17.29 -2.14
CA ASN A 86 3.34 17.75 -3.53
C ASN A 86 2.23 18.78 -3.87
N THR A 87 1.88 19.66 -2.93
CA THR A 87 0.86 20.71 -3.12
C THR A 87 1.18 21.67 -4.28
N GLY A 88 2.47 21.96 -4.51
CA GLY A 88 2.94 22.75 -5.67
C GLY A 88 2.90 22.04 -7.02
N LYS A 89 2.34 20.81 -7.09
CA LYS A 89 2.16 20.04 -8.33
C LYS A 89 0.67 19.73 -8.52
N GLY A 90 0.33 19.28 -9.74
CA GLY A 90 -1.05 18.91 -10.07
C GLY A 90 -1.63 17.77 -9.20
N PRO A 91 -2.97 17.63 -9.17
CA PRO A 91 -3.68 16.71 -8.25
C PRO A 91 -3.29 15.24 -8.43
N ALA A 92 -2.82 14.86 -9.63
CA ALA A 92 -2.37 13.49 -9.94
C ALA A 92 -1.18 12.99 -9.10
N VAL A 93 -0.46 13.88 -8.41
CA VAL A 93 0.72 13.52 -7.59
C VAL A 93 0.62 13.99 -6.15
N ARG A 94 -0.49 14.61 -5.76
CA ARG A 94 -0.79 14.93 -4.36
C ARG A 94 -1.06 13.64 -3.60
N ALA A 95 -0.60 13.61 -2.35
CA ALA A 95 -0.83 12.47 -1.47
C ALA A 95 -0.76 12.89 -0.01
N LEU A 96 -1.70 12.40 0.78
CA LEU A 96 -1.68 12.57 2.23
C LEU A 96 -0.60 11.70 2.86
N ARG A 97 -0.03 12.22 3.95
CA ARG A 97 0.85 11.51 4.86
C ARG A 97 0.51 11.91 6.29
N ALA A 98 0.36 10.94 7.18
CA ALA A 98 0.18 11.18 8.61
C ALA A 98 1.29 10.51 9.42
N GLN A 99 1.80 11.21 10.43
CA GLN A 99 2.53 10.60 11.54
C GLN A 99 1.53 9.99 12.51
N ALA A 100 1.73 8.73 12.87
CA ALA A 100 0.91 7.99 13.79
C ALA A 100 1.52 7.98 15.19
N ASP A 101 0.68 8.08 16.22
CA ASP A 101 1.06 7.49 17.51
C ASP A 101 1.00 5.97 17.36
N LYS A 102 2.16 5.31 17.39
CA LYS A 102 2.27 3.87 17.11
C LYS A 102 1.49 3.02 18.11
N HIS A 103 1.49 3.41 19.38
CA HIS A 103 0.81 2.66 20.43
C HIS A 103 -0.69 2.86 20.34
N ALA A 104 -1.14 4.09 20.10
CA ALA A 104 -2.56 4.38 19.89
C ALA A 104 -3.09 3.67 18.64
N TYR A 105 -2.36 3.70 17.53
CA TYR A 105 -2.74 3.02 16.28
C TYR A 105 -2.93 1.51 16.48
N SER A 106 -1.96 0.85 17.13
CA SER A 106 -2.02 -0.58 17.43
C SER A 106 -3.18 -0.92 18.38
N SER A 107 -3.32 -0.14 19.47
CA SER A 107 -4.37 -0.35 20.48
C SER A 107 -5.76 -0.14 19.91
N ARG A 108 -5.96 0.89 19.08
CA ARG A 108 -7.24 1.19 18.41
C ARG A 108 -7.63 0.08 17.46
N MET A 109 -6.70 -0.44 16.65
CA MET A 109 -6.96 -1.53 15.72
C MET A 109 -7.32 -2.82 16.46
N LYS A 110 -6.57 -3.15 17.53
CA LYS A 110 -6.88 -4.28 18.41
C LYS A 110 -8.30 -4.16 18.98
N HIS A 111 -8.66 -2.99 19.50
CA HIS A 111 -10.00 -2.74 20.03
C HIS A 111 -11.10 -2.84 18.98
N THR A 112 -10.86 -2.36 17.75
CA THR A 112 -11.80 -2.57 16.62
C THR A 112 -12.01 -4.06 16.39
N ILE A 113 -10.94 -4.84 16.32
CA ILE A 113 -10.99 -6.29 16.08
C ILE A 113 -11.72 -7.01 17.22
N GLU A 114 -11.45 -6.68 18.47
CA GLU A 114 -12.08 -7.29 19.64
C GLU A 114 -13.59 -7.00 19.72
N LYS A 115 -14.04 -5.89 19.14
CA LYS A 115 -15.46 -5.50 19.07
C LYS A 115 -16.19 -6.02 17.85
N GLU A 116 -15.49 -6.49 16.82
CA GLU A 116 -16.11 -6.98 15.60
C GLU A 116 -16.80 -8.33 15.86
N ALA A 117 -18.12 -8.36 15.73
CA ALA A 117 -18.89 -9.58 15.96
C ALA A 117 -18.48 -10.66 14.94
N ASN A 118 -18.43 -11.93 15.37
CA ASN A 118 -17.97 -13.08 14.57
C ASN A 118 -16.47 -13.09 14.22
N LEU A 119 -15.67 -12.15 14.73
CA LEU A 119 -14.22 -12.20 14.67
C LEU A 119 -13.64 -12.66 16.01
N THR A 120 -12.97 -13.82 16.02
CA THR A 120 -12.22 -14.29 17.18
C THR A 120 -10.76 -13.89 17.05
N LEU A 121 -10.25 -13.05 17.96
CA LEU A 121 -8.81 -12.79 18.10
C LEU A 121 -8.20 -13.76 19.11
N ARG A 122 -7.11 -14.45 18.75
CA ARG A 122 -6.44 -15.41 19.62
C ARG A 122 -4.93 -15.41 19.48
N GLN A 123 -4.24 -15.49 20.61
CA GLN A 123 -2.79 -15.67 20.64
C GLN A 123 -2.43 -17.14 20.37
N ALA A 124 -1.75 -17.42 19.26
CA ALA A 124 -1.14 -18.70 18.98
C ALA A 124 -0.07 -18.59 17.88
N VAL A 125 0.95 -19.43 17.97
CA VAL A 125 1.92 -19.64 16.89
C VAL A 125 1.40 -20.75 16.00
N VAL A 126 1.14 -20.47 14.73
CA VAL A 126 0.81 -21.50 13.72
C VAL A 126 2.10 -22.16 13.25
N GLU A 127 2.15 -23.48 13.25
CA GLU A 127 3.31 -24.26 12.80
C GLU A 127 3.04 -25.00 11.49
N GLU A 128 1.79 -25.44 11.24
CA GLU A 128 1.44 -26.24 10.06
C GLU A 128 0.11 -25.80 9.44
N ILE A 129 0.02 -25.89 8.11
CA ILE A 129 -1.21 -25.76 7.33
C ILE A 129 -1.71 -27.17 7.01
N ILE A 130 -3.01 -27.40 7.23
CA ILE A 130 -3.67 -28.67 6.92
C ILE A 130 -4.10 -28.62 5.45
N VAL A 131 -3.57 -29.54 4.64
CA VAL A 131 -3.90 -29.65 3.21
C VAL A 131 -4.29 -31.09 2.90
N GLU A 132 -5.47 -31.26 2.29
CA GLU A 132 -6.02 -32.54 1.85
C GLU A 132 -6.42 -32.41 0.38
N ASP A 133 -5.93 -33.33 -0.47
CA ASP A 133 -6.19 -33.33 -1.92
C ASP A 133 -5.97 -31.97 -2.63
N GLY A 134 -4.92 -31.25 -2.20
CA GLY A 134 -4.58 -29.92 -2.74
C GLY A 134 -5.48 -28.77 -2.26
N VAL A 135 -6.35 -29.01 -1.27
CA VAL A 135 -7.25 -28.02 -0.68
C VAL A 135 -6.84 -27.74 0.77
N CYS A 136 -6.74 -26.46 1.12
CA CYS A 136 -6.47 -26.03 2.49
C CYS A 136 -7.70 -26.21 3.38
N GLN A 137 -7.54 -26.92 4.50
CA GLN A 137 -8.61 -27.30 5.44
C GLN A 137 -8.46 -26.70 6.84
N GLY A 138 -7.38 -25.96 7.12
CA GLY A 138 -7.14 -25.38 8.44
C GLY A 138 -5.68 -25.25 8.82
N VAL A 139 -5.42 -25.13 10.13
CA VAL A 139 -4.08 -24.91 10.69
C VAL A 139 -3.86 -25.70 11.98
N ILE A 140 -2.59 -25.98 12.28
CA ILE A 140 -2.14 -26.56 13.55
C ILE A 140 -1.22 -25.55 14.25
N THR A 141 -1.51 -25.30 15.52
CA THR A 141 -0.70 -24.41 16.37
C THR A 141 0.40 -25.16 17.11
N ALA A 142 1.41 -24.44 17.60
CA ALA A 142 2.49 -24.99 18.42
C ALA A 142 2.00 -25.70 19.70
N ALA A 143 0.84 -25.30 20.23
CA ALA A 143 0.20 -25.94 21.38
C ALA A 143 -0.54 -27.24 21.01
N GLY A 144 -0.57 -27.61 19.72
CA GLY A 144 -1.24 -28.81 19.22
C GLY A 144 -2.72 -28.63 18.85
N ALA A 145 -3.28 -27.42 18.97
CA ALA A 145 -4.66 -27.15 18.58
C ALA A 145 -4.80 -27.23 17.05
N LYS A 146 -5.76 -28.02 16.56
CA LYS A 146 -6.17 -28.11 15.16
C LYS A 146 -7.43 -27.29 14.92
N TYR A 147 -7.32 -26.18 14.20
CA TYR A 147 -8.47 -25.38 13.81
C TYR A 147 -8.84 -25.69 12.36
N ALA A 148 -10.11 -26.05 12.12
CA ALA A 148 -10.60 -26.29 10.76
C ALA A 148 -11.07 -24.97 10.12
N ALA A 149 -10.83 -24.83 8.82
CA ALA A 149 -11.20 -23.65 8.03
C ALA A 149 -11.59 -24.04 6.61
N LYS A 150 -12.50 -23.27 6.01
CA LYS A 150 -12.76 -23.38 4.56
C LYS A 150 -11.70 -22.65 3.74
N ALA A 151 -11.09 -21.59 4.29
CA ALA A 151 -9.95 -20.89 3.70
C ALA A 151 -8.97 -20.37 4.76
N VAL A 152 -7.70 -20.26 4.39
CA VAL A 152 -6.63 -19.74 5.25
C VAL A 152 -5.85 -18.63 4.53
N ILE A 153 -5.58 -17.52 5.23
CA ILE A 153 -4.82 -16.38 4.73
C ILE A 153 -3.55 -16.19 5.57
N ILE A 154 -2.37 -16.27 4.94
CA ILE A 154 -1.08 -16.11 5.63
C ILE A 154 -0.54 -14.68 5.47
N THR A 155 -0.34 -14.02 6.61
CA THR A 155 0.14 -12.64 6.73
C THR A 155 1.27 -12.52 7.75
N ALA A 156 2.13 -13.54 7.80
CA ALA A 156 3.22 -13.68 8.77
C ALA A 156 4.25 -12.52 8.75
N GLY A 157 4.30 -11.77 7.65
CA GLY A 157 5.15 -10.60 7.52
C GLY A 157 6.63 -10.92 7.70
N THR A 158 7.38 -10.02 8.36
CA THR A 158 8.82 -10.24 8.60
C THR A 158 9.10 -11.21 9.76
N ALA A 159 8.08 -11.82 10.37
CA ALA A 159 8.27 -12.84 11.38
C ALA A 159 8.54 -14.23 10.77
N LEU A 160 8.18 -14.46 9.50
CA LEU A 160 8.38 -15.74 8.82
C LEU A 160 9.89 -16.01 8.63
N ARG A 161 10.43 -16.95 9.42
CA ARG A 161 11.89 -17.22 9.55
C ARG A 161 12.73 -15.94 9.66
N GLY A 162 12.26 -15.01 10.48
CA GLY A 162 12.89 -13.71 10.70
C GLY A 162 14.28 -13.81 11.34
N GLU A 163 15.22 -13.00 10.88
CA GLU A 163 16.56 -12.83 11.48
C GLU A 163 16.97 -11.36 11.51
N ILE A 164 17.36 -10.87 12.70
CA ILE A 164 17.90 -9.52 12.88
C ILE A 164 19.41 -9.54 12.67
N ILE A 165 19.93 -8.50 12.00
CA ILE A 165 21.34 -8.31 11.68
C ILE A 165 21.80 -6.90 12.09
N ILE A 166 22.84 -6.85 12.93
CA ILE A 166 23.49 -5.63 13.44
C ILE A 166 25.01 -5.85 13.35
N GLY A 167 25.65 -5.26 12.35
CA GLY A 167 27.08 -5.47 12.10
C GLY A 167 27.39 -6.95 11.89
N GLU A 168 28.22 -7.51 12.75
CA GLU A 168 28.62 -8.92 12.73
C GLU A 168 27.62 -9.83 13.48
N LEU A 169 26.68 -9.26 14.23
CA LEU A 169 25.67 -10.00 15.00
C LEU A 169 24.47 -10.37 14.11
N LYS A 170 24.12 -11.67 14.09
CA LYS A 170 22.92 -12.21 13.44
C LYS A 170 22.20 -13.19 14.37
N TYR A 171 20.89 -13.03 14.57
CA TYR A 171 20.09 -13.92 15.41
C TYR A 171 18.63 -14.03 14.95
N SER A 172 18.00 -15.17 15.24
CA SER A 172 16.61 -15.43 14.85
C SER A 172 15.65 -14.57 15.67
N SER A 173 14.88 -13.72 15.00
CA SER A 173 13.90 -12.83 15.62
C SER A 173 12.93 -12.26 14.58
N GLY A 174 11.68 -12.05 15.00
CA GLY A 174 10.74 -11.21 14.29
C GLY A 174 11.07 -9.71 14.45
N PRO A 175 10.26 -8.81 13.89
CA PRO A 175 10.50 -7.38 14.03
C PRO A 175 10.43 -6.95 15.50
N ASN A 176 11.23 -5.94 15.87
CA ASN A 176 11.27 -5.40 17.24
C ASN A 176 11.60 -6.46 18.32
N ASN A 177 12.57 -7.34 18.05
CA ASN A 177 13.01 -8.40 18.97
C ASN A 177 11.88 -9.37 19.38
N SER A 178 10.93 -9.62 18.49
CA SER A 178 9.79 -10.52 18.75
C SER A 178 10.11 -11.97 18.39
N GLN A 179 9.21 -12.89 18.78
CA GLN A 179 9.31 -14.30 18.43
C GLN A 179 9.12 -14.51 16.91
N PRO A 180 10.02 -15.24 16.23
CA PRO A 180 9.86 -15.60 14.82
C PRO A 180 8.98 -16.83 14.62
N ALA A 181 8.40 -16.97 13.42
CA ALA A 181 7.67 -18.16 12.96
C ALA A 181 8.56 -18.99 12.02
N VAL A 182 9.31 -19.94 12.58
CA VAL A 182 10.27 -20.76 11.81
C VAL A 182 9.60 -21.97 11.16
N LYS A 183 8.90 -22.79 11.93
CA LYS A 183 8.28 -24.04 11.42
C LYS A 183 7.23 -23.82 10.34
N LEU A 184 6.46 -22.73 10.43
CA LEU A 184 5.51 -22.38 9.37
C LEU A 184 6.20 -22.18 8.01
N ALA A 185 7.38 -21.57 8.00
CA ALA A 185 8.15 -21.37 6.77
C ALA A 185 8.60 -22.72 6.17
N ASP A 186 9.07 -23.65 7.00
CA ASP A 186 9.43 -25.00 6.57
C ASP A 186 8.20 -25.77 6.05
N ASN A 187 7.05 -25.63 6.72
CA ASN A 187 5.80 -26.25 6.29
C ASN A 187 5.35 -25.74 4.91
N LEU A 188 5.34 -24.42 4.68
CA LEU A 188 4.99 -23.83 3.37
C LEU A 188 5.91 -24.36 2.24
N LYS A 189 7.21 -24.48 2.52
CA LYS A 189 8.17 -25.08 1.57
C LYS A 189 7.89 -26.55 1.32
N SER A 190 7.54 -27.32 2.36
CA SER A 190 7.20 -28.75 2.23
C SER A 190 5.91 -29.00 1.44
N LEU A 191 4.96 -28.06 1.50
CA LEU A 191 3.76 -28.03 0.65
C LEU A 191 4.08 -27.62 -0.80
N GLY A 192 5.35 -27.35 -1.10
CA GLY A 192 5.87 -27.12 -2.42
C GLY A 192 5.64 -25.71 -2.95
N LEU A 193 5.47 -24.72 -2.06
CA LEU A 193 5.56 -23.31 -2.44
C LEU A 193 7.03 -22.90 -2.57
N GLU A 194 7.36 -22.16 -3.61
CA GLU A 194 8.67 -21.51 -3.76
C GLU A 194 8.79 -20.35 -2.77
N ILE A 195 9.90 -20.32 -2.04
CA ILE A 195 10.22 -19.33 -1.01
C ILE A 195 11.54 -18.64 -1.36
N ASP A 196 11.56 -17.32 -1.28
CA ASP A 196 12.76 -16.47 -1.37
C ASP A 196 13.03 -15.77 -0.03
N ARG A 197 14.22 -15.16 0.15
CA ARG A 197 14.54 -14.30 1.30
C ARG A 197 14.77 -12.87 0.87
N PHE A 198 14.12 -11.95 1.59
CA PHE A 198 14.29 -10.51 1.42
C PHE A 198 14.84 -9.85 2.67
N LYS A 199 15.45 -8.68 2.49
CA LYS A 199 16.02 -7.86 3.55
C LYS A 199 15.41 -6.46 3.57
N THR A 200 15.08 -5.97 4.77
CA THR A 200 14.72 -4.55 4.99
C THR A 200 15.43 -3.99 6.20
N GLY A 201 15.69 -2.68 6.22
CA GLY A 201 16.38 -1.99 7.32
C GLY A 201 15.50 -0.97 8.03
N THR A 202 15.77 -0.75 9.31
CA THR A 202 15.12 0.26 10.16
C THR A 202 16.20 1.12 10.85
N PRO A 203 15.98 2.42 11.05
CA PRO A 203 16.93 3.29 11.72
C PRO A 203 16.97 3.04 13.24
N PRO A 204 17.98 3.60 13.91
CA PRO A 204 17.96 3.72 15.36
C PRO A 204 16.78 4.60 15.83
N ARG A 205 16.39 4.39 17.08
CA ARG A 205 15.45 5.27 17.82
C ARG A 205 16.25 6.02 18.86
N VAL A 206 15.95 7.30 19.02
CA VAL A 206 16.66 8.20 19.91
C VAL A 206 15.71 8.88 20.88
N LYS A 207 16.22 9.35 22.01
CA LYS A 207 15.45 10.05 23.02
C LYS A 207 15.23 11.51 22.64
N GLY A 208 13.98 11.96 22.57
CA GLY A 208 13.58 13.30 22.15
C GLY A 208 14.24 14.42 22.96
N SER A 209 14.24 14.31 24.29
CA SER A 209 14.90 15.27 25.19
C SER A 209 16.43 15.39 25.03
N SER A 210 17.08 14.49 24.29
CA SER A 210 18.52 14.55 23.99
C SER A 210 18.85 15.25 22.66
N ILE A 211 17.83 15.68 21.91
CA ILE A 211 17.96 16.36 20.62
C ILE A 211 18.07 17.87 20.84
N ASP A 212 19.07 18.52 20.23
CA ASP A 212 19.13 19.98 20.15
C ASP A 212 18.33 20.47 18.94
N TYR A 213 17.07 20.84 19.19
CA TYR A 213 16.17 21.33 18.16
C TYR A 213 16.54 22.72 17.62
N SER A 214 17.40 23.49 18.32
CA SER A 214 17.73 24.87 17.93
C SER A 214 18.51 24.97 16.60
N VAL A 215 19.15 23.86 16.20
CA VAL A 215 19.91 23.74 14.95
C VAL A 215 19.17 22.89 13.89
N THR A 216 17.91 22.53 14.14
CA THR A 216 17.05 21.77 13.22
C THR A 216 15.98 22.66 12.60
N GLU A 217 15.44 22.26 11.45
CA GLU A 217 14.31 22.96 10.81
C GLU A 217 12.99 22.27 11.19
N ILE A 218 12.07 23.03 11.79
CA ILE A 218 10.73 22.55 12.14
C ILE A 218 9.87 22.30 10.90
N GLN A 219 9.13 21.20 10.90
CA GLN A 219 8.18 20.83 9.87
C GLN A 219 6.79 20.58 10.49
N PRO A 220 5.90 21.59 10.49
CA PRO A 220 4.56 21.46 11.05
C PRO A 220 3.62 20.66 10.15
N GLY A 221 2.50 20.23 10.75
CA GLY A 221 1.33 19.71 10.05
C GLY A 221 0.59 20.78 9.24
N ASP A 222 -0.40 20.35 8.45
CA ASP A 222 -1.31 21.29 7.77
C ASP A 222 -2.37 21.80 8.77
N GLU A 223 -2.79 23.06 8.64
CA GLU A 223 -3.87 23.63 9.45
C GLU A 223 -5.26 23.28 8.90
N ALA A 224 -5.37 23.16 7.57
CA ALA A 224 -6.61 22.83 6.90
C ALA A 224 -6.95 21.33 7.09
N PRO A 225 -8.21 20.99 7.44
CA PRO A 225 -8.63 19.62 7.66
C PRO A 225 -8.32 18.70 6.48
N ASN A 226 -7.69 17.58 6.80
CA ASN A 226 -7.40 16.49 5.89
C ASN A 226 -7.66 15.17 6.63
N HIS A 227 -8.22 14.20 5.92
CA HIS A 227 -8.55 12.89 6.49
C HIS A 227 -8.13 11.79 5.53
N PHE A 228 -7.74 10.62 6.02
CA PHE A 228 -7.59 9.45 5.17
C PHE A 228 -8.93 8.79 4.88
N SER A 229 -9.86 8.78 5.83
CA SER A 229 -11.20 8.28 5.60
C SER A 229 -12.09 9.32 4.93
N PHE A 230 -12.95 8.87 4.01
CA PHE A 230 -14.00 9.71 3.43
C PHE A 230 -15.16 9.98 4.41
N ALA A 231 -15.25 9.22 5.50
CA ALA A 231 -16.32 9.33 6.48
C ALA A 231 -15.92 10.06 7.77
N THR A 232 -14.63 10.37 7.99
CA THR A 232 -14.22 11.20 9.13
C THR A 232 -14.68 12.65 8.92
N PRO A 233 -15.41 13.24 9.87
CA PRO A 233 -15.85 14.63 9.76
C PRO A 233 -14.69 15.59 10.03
N ASP A 234 -14.72 16.75 9.38
CA ASP A 234 -13.63 17.74 9.47
C ASP A 234 -13.50 18.34 10.90
N GLU A 235 -14.52 18.23 11.74
CA GLU A 235 -14.49 18.64 13.16
C GLU A 235 -13.61 17.74 14.03
N ASP A 236 -13.33 16.51 13.59
CA ASP A 236 -12.42 15.57 14.26
C ASP A 236 -10.95 15.83 13.89
N TYR A 237 -10.66 16.87 13.08
CA TYR A 237 -9.30 17.20 12.72
C TYR A 237 -8.51 17.78 13.91
N ASN A 238 -7.40 17.13 14.26
CA ASN A 238 -6.49 17.54 15.31
C ASN A 238 -5.80 18.86 14.93
N GLN A 239 -6.14 19.91 15.67
CA GLN A 239 -5.52 21.23 15.55
C GLN A 239 -4.19 21.31 16.32
N GLU A 240 -3.97 20.45 17.31
CA GLU A 240 -2.78 20.40 18.16
C GLU A 240 -1.82 19.31 17.65
N GLN A 241 -1.23 19.56 16.48
CA GLN A 241 -0.31 18.61 15.85
C GLN A 241 1.11 18.73 16.37
N ILE A 242 1.78 17.60 16.57
CA ILE A 242 3.20 17.53 16.94
C ILE A 242 4.04 17.67 15.67
N PRO A 243 4.98 18.63 15.60
CA PRO A 243 5.81 18.82 14.42
C PRO A 243 6.80 17.65 14.23
N CYS A 244 7.39 17.58 13.04
CA CYS A 244 8.62 16.82 12.80
C CYS A 244 9.78 17.80 12.66
N TRP A 245 11.00 17.30 12.66
CA TRP A 245 12.19 18.14 12.47
C TRP A 245 13.09 17.59 11.38
N LEU A 246 13.80 18.50 10.73
CA LEU A 246 14.67 18.23 9.61
C LEU A 246 16.12 18.52 10.00
N THR A 247 17.00 17.58 9.70
CA THR A 247 18.46 17.72 9.80
C THR A 247 19.14 17.00 8.64
N TYR A 248 20.48 17.01 8.60
CA TYR A 248 21.26 16.45 7.50
C TYR A 248 22.50 15.73 8.01
N THR A 249 22.87 14.65 7.33
CA THR A 249 24.25 14.13 7.45
C THR A 249 25.25 15.12 6.86
N ASN A 250 26.52 14.93 7.19
CA ASN A 250 27.63 15.74 6.67
C ASN A 250 28.83 14.85 6.30
N GLU A 251 29.90 15.48 5.81
CA GLU A 251 31.12 14.78 5.41
C GLU A 251 31.74 13.93 6.54
N GLY A 252 31.69 14.42 7.79
CA GLY A 252 32.15 13.67 8.97
C GLY A 252 31.33 12.41 9.19
N THR A 253 29.99 12.49 9.08
CA THR A 253 29.12 11.31 9.11
C THR A 253 29.51 10.31 8.03
N HIS A 254 29.81 10.80 6.82
CA HIS A 254 30.15 9.93 5.69
C HIS A 254 31.51 9.27 5.89
N GLU A 255 32.49 9.98 6.44
CA GLU A 255 33.81 9.42 6.76
C GLU A 255 33.72 8.29 7.79
N ILE A 256 32.97 8.50 8.89
CA ILE A 256 32.72 7.47 9.90
C ILE A 256 32.14 6.20 9.25
N ILE A 257 31.14 6.38 8.38
CA ILE A 257 30.50 5.26 7.68
C ILE A 257 31.48 4.58 6.73
N ARG A 258 32.23 5.34 5.90
CA ARG A 258 33.22 4.80 4.95
C ARG A 258 34.30 3.97 5.65
N ASN A 259 34.82 4.46 6.77
CA ASN A 259 35.83 3.77 7.56
C ASN A 259 35.32 2.44 8.13
N ASN A 260 34.01 2.28 8.28
CA ASN A 260 33.36 1.11 8.85
C ASN A 260 32.58 0.25 7.82
N LEU A 261 32.65 0.52 6.51
CA LEU A 261 31.93 -0.26 5.49
C LEU A 261 32.30 -1.75 5.50
N HIS A 262 33.56 -2.07 5.84
CA HIS A 262 34.03 -3.45 5.96
C HIS A 262 33.31 -4.25 7.07
N ARG A 263 32.62 -3.58 8.00
CA ARG A 263 31.81 -4.17 9.08
C ARG A 263 30.31 -4.21 8.75
N ALA A 264 29.88 -3.58 7.65
CA ALA A 264 28.48 -3.59 7.26
C ALA A 264 28.09 -4.95 6.65
N PRO A 265 26.96 -5.57 7.06
CA PRO A 265 26.56 -6.91 6.63
C PRO A 265 26.49 -7.11 5.11
N MET A 266 26.20 -6.04 4.36
CA MET A 266 26.12 -6.12 2.90
C MET A 266 27.49 -6.33 2.23
N PHE A 267 28.58 -5.97 2.91
CA PHE A 267 29.95 -6.11 2.39
C PHE A 267 30.70 -7.31 2.97
N THR A 268 30.18 -7.93 4.03
CA THR A 268 30.77 -9.11 4.68
C THR A 268 30.23 -10.45 4.16
N GLY A 269 29.11 -10.44 3.43
CA GLY A 269 28.48 -11.65 2.90
C GLY A 269 27.60 -12.42 3.90
N ILE A 270 27.33 -11.86 5.09
CA ILE A 270 26.45 -12.43 6.13
C ILE A 270 24.96 -12.40 5.72
N VAL A 271 24.64 -11.57 4.73
CA VAL A 271 23.29 -11.33 4.19
C VAL A 271 23.03 -12.29 3.02
N GLU A 272 21.96 -13.07 3.13
CA GLU A 272 21.44 -13.92 2.05
C GLU A 272 20.34 -13.21 1.25
N GLY A 273 19.56 -12.35 1.92
CA GLY A 273 18.37 -11.72 1.37
C GLY A 273 18.66 -10.49 0.53
N VAL A 274 17.89 -10.32 -0.55
CA VAL A 274 18.03 -9.15 -1.43
C VAL A 274 17.40 -7.92 -0.78
N GLY A 275 18.18 -6.84 -0.67
CA GLY A 275 17.73 -5.54 -0.15
C GLY A 275 17.04 -4.67 -1.19
N ALA A 276 16.28 -3.66 -0.73
CA ALA A 276 15.56 -2.75 -1.62
C ALA A 276 16.47 -1.72 -2.31
N ARG A 277 16.44 -1.64 -3.65
CA ARG A 277 17.19 -0.64 -4.45
C ARG A 277 16.74 0.80 -4.22
N TYR A 278 15.46 1.02 -3.98
CA TYR A 278 14.86 2.36 -3.91
C TYR A 278 14.84 2.97 -2.49
N CYS A 279 15.05 2.15 -1.45
CA CYS A 279 15.22 2.62 -0.09
C CYS A 279 16.46 1.94 0.53
N PRO A 280 17.66 2.25 0.01
CA PRO A 280 18.88 1.66 0.52
C PRO A 280 19.18 2.18 1.93
N SER A 281 19.94 1.40 2.71
CA SER A 281 20.48 1.85 3.99
C SER A 281 21.42 3.04 3.80
N ILE A 282 21.69 3.80 4.86
CA ILE A 282 22.55 5.00 4.77
C ILE A 282 23.95 4.64 4.28
N GLU A 283 24.50 3.49 4.71
CA GLU A 283 25.78 2.99 4.23
C GLU A 283 25.79 2.69 2.72
N ASP A 284 24.69 2.19 2.16
CA ASP A 284 24.57 1.93 0.72
C ASP A 284 24.29 3.22 -0.07
N LYS A 285 23.53 4.18 0.51
CA LYS A 285 23.33 5.51 -0.09
C LYS A 285 24.64 6.25 -0.29
N ILE A 286 25.51 6.23 0.71
CA ILE A 286 26.80 6.95 0.67
C ILE A 286 27.75 6.33 -0.36
N VAL A 287 27.68 5.02 -0.59
CA VAL A 287 28.46 4.36 -1.65
C VAL A 287 27.90 4.67 -3.03
N ARG A 288 26.58 4.54 -3.22
CA ARG A 288 25.93 4.74 -4.54
C ARG A 288 25.86 6.18 -4.99
N PHE A 289 25.74 7.11 -4.04
CA PHE A 289 25.58 8.54 -4.27
C PHE A 289 26.70 9.31 -3.57
N SER A 290 27.94 8.87 -3.79
CA SER A 290 29.15 9.42 -3.18
C SER A 290 29.43 10.87 -3.57
N ASP A 291 28.79 11.37 -4.63
CA ASP A 291 28.80 12.76 -5.08
C ASP A 291 27.98 13.70 -4.20
N LYS A 292 27.06 13.17 -3.37
CA LYS A 292 26.19 13.99 -2.53
C LYS A 292 26.89 14.39 -1.22
N PRO A 293 27.05 15.69 -0.93
CA PRO A 293 27.75 16.14 0.28
C PRO A 293 26.95 15.93 1.56
N ARG A 294 25.63 15.70 1.45
CA ARG A 294 24.72 15.48 2.57
C ARG A 294 23.49 14.69 2.16
N HIS A 295 22.88 14.02 3.14
CA HIS A 295 21.59 13.35 3.01
C HIS A 295 20.60 13.89 4.04
N GLN A 296 19.38 14.16 3.60
CA GLN A 296 18.31 14.66 4.44
C GLN A 296 17.79 13.58 5.39
N LEU A 297 17.53 13.96 6.64
CA LEU A 297 16.98 13.13 7.70
C LEU A 297 15.76 13.82 8.32
N PHE A 298 14.75 13.03 8.70
CA PHE A 298 13.64 13.51 9.53
C PHE A 298 13.72 12.89 10.92
N LEU A 299 13.51 13.71 11.93
CA LEU A 299 13.32 13.31 13.32
C LEU A 299 11.81 13.30 13.57
N GLU A 300 11.25 12.09 13.66
CA GLU A 300 9.81 11.87 13.70
C GLU A 300 9.42 11.28 15.06
N PRO A 301 8.56 11.94 15.85
CA PRO A 301 8.09 11.39 17.12
C PRO A 301 7.31 10.07 16.88
N GLU A 302 7.51 9.05 17.72
CA GLU A 302 6.78 7.78 17.59
C GLU A 302 5.40 7.77 18.29
N GLY A 303 5.08 8.82 19.06
CA GLY A 303 3.77 8.99 19.72
C GLY A 303 3.76 10.15 20.71
N VAL A 304 2.60 10.43 21.30
CA VAL A 304 2.41 11.54 22.25
C VAL A 304 3.03 11.24 23.62
N ASN A 305 2.95 9.97 24.04
CA ASN A 305 3.36 9.52 25.38
C ASN A 305 4.68 8.73 25.36
N THR A 306 5.63 9.13 24.52
CA THR A 306 6.94 8.50 24.42
C THR A 306 8.02 9.53 24.11
N GLU A 307 9.23 9.26 24.57
CA GLU A 307 10.44 10.01 24.20
C GLU A 307 11.10 9.43 22.94
N GLU A 308 10.58 8.36 22.36
CA GLU A 308 11.19 7.75 21.18
C GLU A 308 10.96 8.55 19.90
N TYR A 309 12.06 8.89 19.23
CA TYR A 309 12.10 9.53 17.93
C TYR A 309 12.72 8.59 16.90
N TYR A 310 12.04 8.45 15.77
CA TYR A 310 12.48 7.70 14.61
C TYR A 310 13.36 8.58 13.70
N VAL A 311 14.60 8.15 13.47
CA VAL A 311 15.56 8.90 12.63
C VAL A 311 15.41 8.50 11.15
N GLN A 312 14.34 8.95 10.52
CA GLN A 312 14.03 8.62 9.13
C GLN A 312 15.15 9.04 8.19
N GLY A 313 15.55 8.11 7.32
CA GLY A 313 16.64 8.32 6.37
C GLY A 313 17.95 7.68 6.81
N LEU A 314 18.07 7.32 8.09
CA LEU A 314 19.24 6.69 8.73
C LEU A 314 19.07 5.18 8.95
N SER A 315 18.25 4.49 8.15
CA SER A 315 18.17 3.03 8.20
C SER A 315 19.55 2.43 7.99
N THR A 316 19.99 1.56 8.89
CA THR A 316 21.35 1.00 8.86
C THR A 316 21.38 -0.41 9.43
N SER A 317 22.43 -1.14 9.09
CA SER A 317 22.77 -2.41 9.70
C SER A 317 24.22 -2.44 10.20
N LEU A 318 24.84 -1.27 10.40
CA LEU A 318 26.17 -1.16 10.99
C LEU A 318 26.20 -1.60 12.47
N PRO A 319 27.37 -1.93 13.01
CA PRO A 319 27.55 -2.21 14.44
C PRO A 319 27.07 -1.05 15.34
N GLU A 320 26.62 -1.37 16.54
CA GLU A 320 26.03 -0.41 17.49
C GLU A 320 26.96 0.76 17.82
N ASP A 321 28.26 0.49 18.05
CA ASP A 321 29.29 1.49 18.33
C ASP A 321 29.39 2.53 17.21
N VAL A 322 29.37 2.07 15.96
CA VAL A 322 29.43 2.92 14.76
C VAL A 322 28.15 3.74 14.60
N GLN A 323 26.98 3.17 14.94
CA GLN A 323 25.72 3.91 14.88
C GLN A 323 25.71 5.09 15.86
N VAL A 324 26.20 4.89 17.08
CA VAL A 324 26.33 5.98 18.06
C VAL A 324 27.29 7.05 17.56
N GLU A 325 28.46 6.65 17.05
CA GLU A 325 29.47 7.57 16.52
C GLU A 325 28.93 8.42 15.35
N MET A 326 28.31 7.78 14.34
CA MET A 326 27.78 8.50 13.18
C MET A 326 26.60 9.41 13.53
N MET A 327 25.76 9.04 14.52
CA MET A 327 24.66 9.88 14.96
C MET A 327 25.15 11.14 15.66
N ARG A 328 26.17 11.02 16.52
CA ARG A 328 26.77 12.16 17.23
C ARG A 328 27.52 13.14 16.33
N SER A 329 27.74 12.77 15.07
CA SER A 329 28.31 13.69 14.09
C SER A 329 27.25 14.53 13.36
N ILE A 330 25.96 14.26 13.55
CA ILE A 330 24.84 14.94 12.86
C ILE A 330 24.41 16.15 13.69
N ALA A 331 24.15 17.27 13.00
CA ALA A 331 23.69 18.50 13.64
C ALA A 331 22.40 18.29 14.43
N GLY A 332 22.42 18.64 15.72
CA GLY A 332 21.31 18.48 16.66
C GLY A 332 21.32 17.14 17.41
N LEU A 333 22.21 16.21 17.05
CA LEU A 333 22.32 14.87 17.63
C LEU A 333 23.66 14.63 18.34
N GLU A 334 24.46 15.67 18.59
CA GLU A 334 25.82 15.57 19.15
C GLU A 334 25.85 14.86 20.51
N ASN A 335 24.81 15.06 21.32
CA ASN A 335 24.64 14.45 22.64
C ASN A 335 23.51 13.41 22.67
N VAL A 336 23.11 12.89 21.51
CA VAL A 336 21.92 12.04 21.41
C VAL A 336 22.08 10.75 22.22
N GLU A 337 21.00 10.38 22.92
CA GLU A 337 20.84 9.10 23.60
C GLU A 337 20.09 8.13 22.68
N MET A 338 20.78 7.08 22.21
CA MET A 338 20.15 6.01 21.44
C MET A 338 19.33 5.11 22.37
N MET A 339 18.05 4.93 22.06
CA MET A 339 17.12 4.06 22.80
C MET A 339 16.97 2.68 22.15
N ARG A 340 17.06 2.60 20.82
CA ARG A 340 17.07 1.32 20.08
C ARG A 340 18.07 1.38 18.95
N THR A 341 18.86 0.33 18.80
CA THR A 341 19.82 0.16 17.71
C THR A 341 19.09 -0.03 16.38
N GLY A 342 19.56 0.63 15.32
CA GLY A 342 19.13 0.35 13.96
C GLY A 342 19.57 -1.04 13.53
N TYR A 343 18.76 -1.70 12.70
CA TYR A 343 19.07 -3.06 12.28
C TYR A 343 18.45 -3.37 10.92
N ALA A 344 18.92 -4.46 10.31
CA ALA A 344 18.21 -5.09 9.21
C ALA A 344 17.54 -6.39 9.63
N ILE A 345 16.43 -6.72 8.99
CA ILE A 345 15.72 -7.98 9.15
C ILE A 345 15.67 -8.72 7.83
N GLU A 346 16.09 -9.98 7.84
CA GLU A 346 15.85 -10.95 6.78
C GLU A 346 14.64 -11.80 7.10
N TYR A 347 13.87 -12.15 6.08
CA TYR A 347 12.64 -12.93 6.24
C TYR A 347 12.27 -13.65 4.95
N ASP A 348 11.53 -14.74 5.11
CA ASP A 348 11.04 -15.56 4.00
C ASP A 348 9.81 -14.92 3.35
N VAL A 349 9.70 -15.05 2.03
CA VAL A 349 8.57 -14.60 1.22
C VAL A 349 8.11 -15.70 0.27
N VAL A 350 6.81 -15.85 0.08
CA VAL A 350 6.23 -16.70 -0.96
C VAL A 350 6.35 -15.97 -2.29
N VAL A 351 7.00 -16.59 -3.27
CA VAL A 351 7.26 -15.92 -4.55
C VAL A 351 5.93 -15.59 -5.26
N PRO A 352 5.63 -14.31 -5.58
CA PRO A 352 4.25 -13.90 -5.89
C PRO A 352 3.66 -14.39 -7.21
N HIS A 353 4.47 -14.84 -8.18
CA HIS A 353 3.93 -15.39 -9.44
C HIS A 353 3.17 -16.71 -9.22
N GLN A 354 3.29 -17.33 -8.05
CA GLN A 354 2.52 -18.49 -7.64
C GLN A 354 1.09 -18.13 -7.23
N LEU A 355 0.75 -16.84 -7.16
CA LEU A 355 -0.57 -16.35 -6.78
C LEU A 355 -1.38 -15.97 -8.02
N ARG A 356 -2.70 -16.07 -7.88
CA ARG A 356 -3.67 -15.47 -8.80
C ARG A 356 -3.82 -13.97 -8.50
N PRO A 357 -4.40 -13.17 -9.40
CA PRO A 357 -4.81 -11.80 -9.10
C PRO A 357 -5.79 -11.68 -7.91
N THR A 358 -6.43 -12.77 -7.51
CA THR A 358 -7.26 -12.87 -6.29
C THR A 358 -6.45 -13.04 -5.00
N LEU A 359 -5.12 -13.16 -5.10
CA LEU A 359 -4.15 -13.52 -4.05
C LEU A 359 -4.24 -14.97 -3.53
N GLU A 360 -5.11 -15.78 -4.13
CA GLU A 360 -5.14 -17.23 -3.88
C GLU A 360 -3.91 -17.89 -4.50
N THR A 361 -3.32 -18.89 -3.83
CA THR A 361 -2.24 -19.67 -4.42
C THR A 361 -2.77 -20.53 -5.57
N LYS A 362 -1.97 -20.67 -6.63
CA LYS A 362 -2.30 -21.55 -7.77
C LYS A 362 -2.19 -23.03 -7.42
N LYS A 363 -1.32 -23.36 -6.45
CA LYS A 363 -0.97 -24.72 -6.07
C LYS A 363 -1.92 -25.34 -5.05
N ILE A 364 -2.39 -24.53 -4.09
CA ILE A 364 -3.22 -25.00 -2.98
C ILE A 364 -4.50 -24.17 -2.96
N THR A 365 -5.60 -24.82 -3.25
CA THR A 365 -6.93 -24.20 -3.26
C THR A 365 -7.28 -23.76 -1.84
N ASN A 366 -7.90 -22.59 -1.73
CA ASN A 366 -8.32 -21.92 -0.50
C ASN A 366 -7.18 -21.47 0.43
N LEU A 367 -5.93 -21.50 -0.03
CA LEU A 367 -4.80 -20.86 0.64
C LEU A 367 -4.51 -19.51 -0.03
N TYR A 368 -4.39 -18.46 0.77
CA TYR A 368 -4.08 -17.11 0.34
C TYR A 368 -2.85 -16.59 1.09
N THR A 369 -2.14 -15.64 0.49
CA THR A 369 -1.01 -14.95 1.12
C THR A 369 -1.10 -13.46 0.84
N ALA A 370 -0.73 -12.63 1.82
CA ALA A 370 -0.81 -11.17 1.69
C ALA A 370 0.29 -10.44 2.49
N GLY A 371 0.63 -9.23 2.02
CA GLY A 371 1.56 -8.32 2.68
C GLY A 371 3.03 -8.62 2.39
N GLN A 372 3.88 -8.45 3.39
CA GLN A 372 5.32 -8.72 3.28
C GLN A 372 5.58 -10.19 2.96
N THR A 373 4.65 -11.11 3.29
CA THR A 373 4.68 -12.51 2.86
C THR A 373 4.76 -12.64 1.33
N ASN A 374 4.20 -11.68 0.58
CA ASN A 374 4.26 -11.63 -0.89
C ASN A 374 5.40 -10.73 -1.39
N GLY A 375 6.40 -10.46 -0.56
CA GLY A 375 7.56 -9.68 -0.97
C GLY A 375 7.31 -8.18 -1.14
N THR A 376 6.23 -7.62 -0.60
CA THR A 376 6.05 -6.15 -0.51
C THR A 376 6.75 -5.55 0.71
N SER A 377 6.92 -4.23 0.73
CA SER A 377 7.46 -3.50 1.89
C SER A 377 6.70 -2.19 2.11
N GLY A 378 5.78 -2.24 3.07
CA GLY A 378 5.00 -1.09 3.51
C GLY A 378 3.72 -1.53 4.22
N TYR A 379 3.17 -0.67 5.05
CA TYR A 379 1.95 -0.97 5.78
C TYR A 379 0.75 -0.91 4.85
N GLU A 380 0.73 0.07 3.95
CA GLU A 380 -0.34 0.36 3.00
C GLU A 380 -0.43 -0.72 1.93
N GLU A 381 0.72 -1.11 1.34
CA GLU A 381 0.81 -2.24 0.43
C GLU A 381 0.30 -3.53 1.09
N ALA A 382 0.62 -3.73 2.37
CA ALA A 382 0.17 -4.89 3.11
C ALA A 382 -1.33 -4.87 3.42
N GLY A 383 -1.85 -3.75 3.91
CA GLY A 383 -3.29 -3.56 4.13
C GLY A 383 -4.11 -3.76 2.87
N GLY A 384 -3.67 -3.18 1.74
CA GLY A 384 -4.36 -3.32 0.45
C GLY A 384 -4.40 -4.77 -0.04
N GLN A 385 -3.33 -5.55 0.14
CA GLN A 385 -3.36 -6.99 -0.17
C GLN A 385 -4.24 -7.76 0.81
N GLY A 386 -4.14 -7.46 2.10
CA GLY A 386 -4.92 -8.09 3.16
C GLY A 386 -6.42 -7.98 2.88
N LEU A 387 -6.87 -6.75 2.59
CA LEU A 387 -8.24 -6.43 2.22
C LEU A 387 -8.73 -7.31 1.05
N ILE A 388 -7.98 -7.34 -0.06
CA ILE A 388 -8.38 -8.13 -1.25
C ILE A 388 -8.36 -9.64 -0.98
N ALA A 389 -7.38 -10.14 -0.22
CA ALA A 389 -7.34 -11.55 0.17
C ALA A 389 -8.53 -11.93 1.07
N GLY A 390 -8.88 -11.08 2.03
CA GLY A 390 -10.04 -11.26 2.92
C GLY A 390 -11.35 -11.27 2.15
N ILE A 391 -11.56 -10.29 1.27
CA ILE A 391 -12.73 -10.21 0.38
C ILE A 391 -12.85 -11.50 -0.44
N ASN A 392 -11.78 -11.90 -1.13
CA ASN A 392 -11.83 -13.04 -2.05
C ASN A 392 -11.96 -14.39 -1.33
N ALA A 393 -11.38 -14.55 -0.14
CA ALA A 393 -11.61 -15.75 0.68
C ALA A 393 -13.10 -15.86 1.06
N ALA A 394 -13.71 -14.76 1.51
CA ALA A 394 -15.12 -14.74 1.90
C ALA A 394 -16.06 -14.97 0.70
N LEU A 395 -15.85 -14.25 -0.41
CA LEU A 395 -16.66 -14.41 -1.63
C LEU A 395 -16.59 -15.85 -2.16
N LYS A 396 -15.40 -16.46 -2.17
CA LYS A 396 -15.23 -17.85 -2.60
C LYS A 396 -16.00 -18.84 -1.73
N ILE A 397 -15.95 -18.67 -0.40
CA ILE A 397 -16.71 -19.50 0.54
C ILE A 397 -18.23 -19.34 0.33
N GLN A 398 -18.67 -18.15 -0.06
CA GLN A 398 -20.08 -17.86 -0.38
C GLN A 398 -20.49 -18.28 -1.80
N GLY A 399 -19.57 -18.82 -2.62
CA GLY A 399 -19.84 -19.18 -4.01
C GLY A 399 -20.09 -17.99 -4.94
N LYS A 400 -19.57 -16.81 -4.59
CA LYS A 400 -19.68 -15.58 -5.39
C LYS A 400 -18.43 -15.36 -6.24
N ASP A 401 -18.57 -14.55 -7.29
CA ASP A 401 -17.45 -14.13 -8.13
C ASP A 401 -16.42 -13.33 -7.32
N PRO A 402 -15.11 -13.52 -7.55
CA PRO A 402 -14.07 -12.80 -6.83
C PRO A 402 -13.97 -11.34 -7.29
N LEU A 403 -13.54 -10.47 -6.37
CA LEU A 403 -13.14 -9.10 -6.67
C LEU A 403 -11.68 -9.07 -7.15
N VAL A 404 -11.48 -8.75 -8.43
CA VAL A 404 -10.16 -8.49 -9.02
C VAL A 404 -10.09 -7.04 -9.46
N LEU A 405 -9.32 -6.23 -8.72
CA LEU A 405 -9.08 -4.84 -9.10
C LEU A 405 -8.16 -4.76 -10.30
N LYS A 406 -8.61 -4.03 -11.33
CA LYS A 406 -7.79 -3.74 -12.50
C LYS A 406 -6.79 -2.65 -12.19
N ARG A 407 -5.75 -2.58 -13.00
CA ARG A 407 -4.76 -1.48 -12.94
C ARG A 407 -5.39 -0.10 -13.17
N SER A 408 -6.52 -0.05 -13.88
CA SER A 408 -7.30 1.19 -14.11
C SER A 408 -8.17 1.59 -12.93
N ASP A 409 -8.41 0.67 -11.99
CA ASP A 409 -9.36 0.88 -10.89
C ASP A 409 -8.63 1.53 -9.70
N GLY A 410 -7.39 1.13 -9.43
CA GLY A 410 -6.62 1.65 -8.30
C GLY A 410 -5.15 1.21 -8.26
N TYR A 411 -4.38 1.87 -7.39
CA TYR A 411 -3.01 1.48 -7.06
C TYR A 411 -2.92 0.09 -6.42
N ILE A 412 -3.95 -0.36 -5.67
CA ILE A 412 -4.02 -1.74 -5.19
C ILE A 412 -4.00 -2.73 -6.37
N GLY A 413 -4.80 -2.47 -7.42
CA GLY A 413 -4.81 -3.29 -8.63
C GLY A 413 -3.47 -3.27 -9.38
N VAL A 414 -2.82 -2.10 -9.47
CA VAL A 414 -1.45 -1.96 -10.03
C VAL A 414 -0.44 -2.81 -9.27
N MET A 415 -0.47 -2.74 -7.93
CA MET A 415 0.43 -3.49 -7.06
C MET A 415 0.25 -5.00 -7.22
N ILE A 416 -0.99 -5.49 -7.11
CA ILE A 416 -1.28 -6.93 -7.19
C ILE A 416 -0.89 -7.46 -8.57
N ASP A 417 -1.27 -6.76 -9.64
CA ASP A 417 -0.90 -7.15 -11.00
C ASP A 417 0.63 -7.18 -11.21
N ASP A 418 1.36 -6.18 -10.72
CA ASP A 418 2.82 -6.18 -10.79
C ASP A 418 3.42 -7.39 -10.05
N LEU A 419 2.95 -7.70 -8.83
CA LEU A 419 3.43 -8.83 -8.04
C LEU A 419 3.21 -10.16 -8.76
N VAL A 420 1.97 -10.45 -9.16
CA VAL A 420 1.63 -11.79 -9.70
C VAL A 420 2.06 -11.97 -11.15
N THR A 421 2.34 -10.88 -11.88
CA THR A 421 2.70 -10.93 -13.31
C THR A 421 4.18 -10.70 -13.55
N LYS A 422 4.79 -9.68 -12.92
CA LYS A 422 6.21 -9.37 -13.10
C LYS A 422 7.08 -10.08 -12.08
N GLY A 423 6.51 -10.49 -10.94
CA GLY A 423 7.28 -10.92 -9.79
C GLY A 423 8.04 -9.75 -9.16
N THR A 424 8.85 -10.06 -8.16
CA THR A 424 9.79 -9.11 -7.58
C THR A 424 11.02 -9.85 -7.09
N ASN A 425 12.21 -9.29 -7.35
CA ASN A 425 13.49 -9.85 -6.89
C ASN A 425 14.04 -9.10 -5.66
N GLU A 426 13.27 -8.13 -5.17
CA GLU A 426 13.57 -7.29 -4.02
C GLU A 426 12.23 -6.90 -3.36
N PRO A 427 12.22 -6.31 -2.16
CA PRO A 427 10.97 -5.85 -1.57
C PRO A 427 10.26 -4.83 -2.46
N TYR A 428 9.08 -5.20 -2.99
CA TYR A 428 8.26 -4.33 -3.82
C TYR A 428 7.79 -3.13 -3.02
N ARG A 429 7.99 -1.94 -3.57
CA ARG A 429 7.47 -0.68 -3.04
C ARG A 429 6.63 0.01 -4.08
N LEU A 430 5.48 0.49 -3.65
CA LEU A 430 4.61 1.23 -4.53
C LEU A 430 5.19 2.62 -4.80
N LEU A 431 5.30 2.96 -6.08
CA LEU A 431 5.76 4.27 -6.54
C LEU A 431 4.72 4.83 -7.50
N THR A 432 4.52 6.14 -7.47
CA THR A 432 3.62 6.80 -8.43
C THR A 432 4.03 6.52 -9.87
N SER A 433 5.33 6.34 -10.11
CA SER A 433 5.89 6.03 -11.43
C SER A 433 5.34 4.75 -12.07
N ARG A 434 4.89 3.79 -11.26
CA ARG A 434 4.41 2.47 -11.72
C ARG A 434 2.96 2.46 -12.19
N ALA A 435 2.19 3.50 -11.87
CA ALA A 435 0.82 3.65 -12.39
C ALA A 435 0.85 4.38 -13.73
N GLU A 436 0.29 3.77 -14.78
CA GLU A 436 0.17 4.37 -16.11
C GLU A 436 -0.96 5.41 -16.19
N TYR A 437 -1.93 5.30 -15.28
CA TYR A 437 -3.16 6.10 -15.23
C TYR A 437 -3.22 7.06 -14.03
N ARG A 438 -2.09 7.65 -13.64
CA ARG A 438 -1.95 8.48 -12.41
C ARG A 438 -3.01 9.58 -12.27
N LEU A 439 -3.45 10.16 -13.39
CA LEU A 439 -4.49 11.19 -13.37
C LEU A 439 -5.88 10.65 -13.04
N LEU A 440 -6.16 9.38 -13.33
CA LEU A 440 -7.39 8.70 -12.92
C LEU A 440 -7.30 8.20 -11.48
N LEU A 441 -6.11 7.72 -11.07
CA LEU A 441 -5.85 7.08 -9.78
C LEU A 441 -5.38 8.08 -8.72
N ARG A 442 -6.23 9.05 -8.37
CA ARG A 442 -5.87 10.10 -7.43
C ARG A 442 -6.33 9.75 -6.02
N HIS A 443 -5.74 10.41 -5.01
CA HIS A 443 -6.16 10.24 -3.63
C HIS A 443 -7.56 10.83 -3.39
N ASP A 444 -7.89 11.92 -4.09
CA ASP A 444 -9.12 12.70 -3.91
C ASP A 444 -10.40 12.00 -4.41
N ASN A 445 -10.27 11.04 -5.33
CA ASN A 445 -11.39 10.37 -6.01
C ASN A 445 -11.44 8.85 -5.79
N ALA A 446 -10.75 8.33 -4.77
CA ALA A 446 -10.73 6.88 -4.52
C ALA A 446 -12.12 6.31 -4.23
N ASP A 447 -12.97 7.06 -3.52
CA ASP A 447 -14.38 6.75 -3.29
C ASP A 447 -15.17 6.66 -4.60
N LEU A 448 -15.04 7.65 -5.48
CA LEU A 448 -15.68 7.67 -6.80
C LEU A 448 -15.27 6.48 -7.69
N ARG A 449 -14.12 5.86 -7.42
CA ARG A 449 -13.63 4.70 -8.16
C ARG A 449 -14.04 3.37 -7.55
N LEU A 450 -14.06 3.26 -6.22
CA LEU A 450 -14.03 1.96 -5.54
C LEU A 450 -15.18 1.69 -4.57
N THR A 451 -15.93 2.72 -4.13
CA THR A 451 -17.00 2.52 -3.13
C THR A 451 -18.13 1.64 -3.64
N GLU A 452 -18.49 1.74 -4.92
CA GLU A 452 -19.47 0.85 -5.53
C GLU A 452 -18.99 -0.61 -5.55
N LEU A 453 -17.70 -0.86 -5.81
CA LEU A 453 -17.13 -2.22 -5.76
C LEU A 453 -17.11 -2.77 -4.33
N GLY A 454 -16.78 -1.93 -3.34
CA GLY A 454 -16.84 -2.30 -1.92
C GLY A 454 -18.25 -2.66 -1.46
N TYR A 455 -19.27 -1.95 -1.95
CA TYR A 455 -20.67 -2.23 -1.67
C TYR A 455 -21.12 -3.55 -2.31
N GLN A 456 -20.77 -3.78 -3.59
CA GLN A 456 -21.06 -5.03 -4.29
C GLN A 456 -20.40 -6.25 -3.62
N ALA A 457 -19.19 -6.07 -3.07
CA ALA A 457 -18.49 -7.11 -2.31
C ALA A 457 -19.11 -7.36 -0.92
N GLY A 458 -19.95 -6.45 -0.42
CA GLY A 458 -20.62 -6.53 0.89
C GLY A 458 -19.82 -5.93 2.05
N LEU A 459 -18.79 -5.13 1.77
CA LEU A 459 -17.94 -4.52 2.79
C LEU A 459 -18.36 -3.08 3.14
N VAL A 460 -18.77 -2.29 2.15
CA VAL A 460 -19.35 -0.96 2.35
C VAL A 460 -20.82 -1.12 2.74
N LYS A 461 -21.24 -0.42 3.82
CA LYS A 461 -22.62 -0.47 4.31
C LYS A 461 -23.54 0.45 3.51
N GLU A 462 -24.84 0.19 3.57
CA GLU A 462 -25.87 0.97 2.87
C GLU A 462 -25.75 2.48 3.13
N GLU A 463 -25.62 2.89 4.39
CA GLU A 463 -25.49 4.30 4.77
C GLU A 463 -24.29 4.99 4.08
N GLN A 464 -23.12 4.34 4.12
CA GLN A 464 -21.91 4.85 3.46
C GLN A 464 -22.08 4.93 1.95
N TYR A 465 -22.74 3.92 1.35
CA TYR A 465 -23.02 3.90 -0.07
C TYR A 465 -23.98 5.04 -0.49
N GLN A 466 -25.01 5.32 0.31
CA GLN A 466 -25.92 6.44 0.06
C GLN A 466 -25.23 7.80 0.15
N ASN A 467 -24.33 7.99 1.13
CA ASN A 467 -23.52 9.21 1.23
C ASN A 467 -22.61 9.39 -0.01
N TYR A 468 -22.01 8.30 -0.49
CA TYR A 468 -21.25 8.30 -1.74
C TYR A 468 -22.13 8.70 -2.95
N LEU A 469 -23.34 8.14 -3.08
CA LEU A 469 -24.25 8.47 -4.17
C LEU A 469 -24.67 9.93 -4.15
N GLN A 470 -24.96 10.49 -2.98
CA GLN A 470 -25.29 11.91 -2.82
C GLN A 470 -24.14 12.80 -3.30
N LYS A 471 -22.92 12.55 -2.81
CA LYS A 471 -21.72 13.29 -3.24
C LYS A 471 -21.51 13.19 -4.75
N LYS A 472 -21.61 11.97 -5.31
CA LYS A 472 -21.45 11.74 -6.75
C LYS A 472 -22.48 12.53 -7.56
N GLN A 473 -23.75 12.49 -7.15
CA GLN A 473 -24.83 13.22 -7.80
C GLN A 473 -24.62 14.74 -7.73
N ALA A 474 -24.21 15.28 -6.58
CA ALA A 474 -23.93 16.69 -6.41
C ALA A 474 -22.80 17.17 -7.34
N VAL A 475 -21.70 16.41 -7.42
CA VAL A 475 -20.58 16.71 -8.33
C VAL A 475 -21.02 16.65 -9.80
N GLU A 476 -21.77 15.62 -10.20
CA GLU A 476 -22.27 15.47 -11.57
C GLU A 476 -23.26 16.59 -11.96
N ALA A 477 -24.16 16.96 -11.04
CA ALA A 477 -25.12 18.04 -11.24
C ALA A 477 -24.43 19.40 -11.40
N GLU A 478 -23.44 19.70 -10.57
CA GLU A 478 -22.71 20.97 -10.67
C GLU A 478 -21.88 21.05 -11.96
N ILE A 479 -21.21 19.98 -12.36
CA ILE A 479 -20.51 19.95 -13.64
C ILE A 479 -21.48 20.24 -14.80
N ALA A 480 -22.65 19.59 -14.81
CA ALA A 480 -23.68 19.83 -15.83
C ALA A 480 -24.21 21.29 -15.82
N ARG A 481 -24.35 21.89 -14.63
CA ARG A 481 -24.73 23.30 -14.47
C ARG A 481 -23.66 24.23 -15.05
N LEU A 482 -22.39 24.00 -14.75
CA LEU A 482 -21.28 24.80 -15.26
C LEU A 482 -21.09 24.65 -16.78
N GLU A 483 -21.43 23.48 -17.34
CA GLU A 483 -21.39 23.22 -18.79
C GLU A 483 -22.56 23.85 -19.56
N SER A 484 -23.63 24.26 -18.87
CA SER A 484 -24.80 24.93 -19.47
C SER A 484 -24.89 26.43 -19.15
N THR A 485 -24.19 26.89 -18.12
CA THR A 485 -24.19 28.30 -17.68
C THR A 485 -23.20 29.14 -18.49
N ARG A 486 -23.64 30.33 -18.94
CA ARG A 486 -22.80 31.27 -19.71
C ARG A 486 -22.42 32.50 -18.91
N ILE A 487 -21.12 32.81 -18.90
CA ILE A 487 -20.55 34.05 -18.37
C ILE A 487 -20.40 35.04 -19.52
N LYS A 488 -20.99 36.23 -19.39
CA LYS A 488 -20.92 37.32 -20.39
C LYS A 488 -19.72 38.24 -20.08
N PRO A 489 -19.15 38.91 -21.10
CA PRO A 489 -18.04 39.86 -20.91
C PRO A 489 -18.54 41.19 -20.31
N THR A 490 -19.01 41.18 -19.07
CA THR A 490 -19.42 42.38 -18.33
C THR A 490 -18.19 43.15 -17.84
N ALA A 491 -18.37 44.43 -17.49
CA ALA A 491 -17.28 45.25 -16.94
C ALA A 491 -16.64 44.62 -15.69
N GLU A 492 -17.45 43.98 -14.84
CA GLU A 492 -17.01 43.27 -13.64
C GLU A 492 -16.13 42.07 -13.98
N VAL A 493 -16.54 41.23 -14.94
CA VAL A 493 -15.76 40.08 -15.39
C VAL A 493 -14.43 40.53 -16.01
N GLN A 494 -14.43 41.57 -16.85
CA GLN A 494 -13.20 42.09 -17.43
C GLN A 494 -12.25 42.67 -16.36
N ALA A 495 -12.79 43.38 -15.36
CA ALA A 495 -12.01 43.90 -14.25
C ALA A 495 -11.37 42.77 -13.43
N PHE A 496 -12.12 41.71 -13.14
CA PHE A 496 -11.62 40.51 -12.46
C PHE A 496 -10.49 39.85 -13.26
N LEU A 497 -10.68 39.65 -14.56
CA LEU A 497 -9.68 39.04 -15.44
C LEU A 497 -8.38 39.84 -15.49
N LYS A 498 -8.49 41.16 -15.59
CA LYS A 498 -7.34 42.07 -15.55
C LYS A 498 -6.60 42.00 -14.22
N ALA A 499 -7.32 41.94 -13.10
CA ALA A 499 -6.71 41.80 -11.77
C ALA A 499 -5.94 40.47 -11.60
N HIS A 500 -6.41 39.40 -12.25
CA HIS A 500 -5.79 38.08 -12.21
C HIS A 500 -4.78 37.84 -13.35
N ASN A 501 -4.45 38.88 -14.14
CA ASN A 501 -3.60 38.76 -15.34
C ASN A 501 -4.07 37.69 -16.35
N SER A 502 -5.37 37.42 -16.39
CA SER A 502 -6.00 36.50 -17.33
C SER A 502 -6.37 37.21 -18.63
N ALA A 503 -6.43 36.46 -19.73
CA ALA A 503 -6.90 36.97 -21.02
C ALA A 503 -8.36 37.48 -20.96
N GLU A 504 -8.63 38.64 -21.57
CA GLU A 504 -9.98 39.22 -21.67
C GLU A 504 -10.95 38.31 -22.44
N LEU A 505 -12.25 38.45 -22.13
CA LEU A 505 -13.31 37.75 -22.88
C LEU A 505 -13.79 38.61 -24.05
N LYS A 506 -13.83 38.05 -25.26
CA LYS A 506 -14.40 38.72 -26.44
C LYS A 506 -15.89 38.49 -26.59
N ASP A 507 -16.34 37.28 -26.23
CA ASP A 507 -17.73 36.82 -26.29
C ASP A 507 -18.08 36.04 -25.01
N GLY A 508 -19.36 35.68 -24.87
CA GLY A 508 -19.80 34.86 -23.74
C GLY A 508 -19.26 33.42 -23.81
N VAL A 509 -18.68 32.95 -22.72
CA VAL A 509 -18.10 31.59 -22.58
C VAL A 509 -18.91 30.75 -21.60
N LEU A 510 -18.78 29.42 -21.67
CA LEU A 510 -19.32 28.54 -20.64
C LEU A 510 -18.55 28.73 -19.34
N ALA A 511 -19.23 28.60 -18.20
CA ALA A 511 -18.58 28.67 -16.88
C ALA A 511 -17.53 27.57 -16.73
N SER A 512 -17.77 26.38 -17.29
CA SER A 512 -16.78 25.29 -17.34
C SER A 512 -15.53 25.65 -18.16
N ASP A 513 -15.67 26.38 -19.27
CA ASP A 513 -14.53 26.84 -20.07
C ASP A 513 -13.76 27.96 -19.38
N PHE A 514 -14.45 28.80 -18.61
CA PHE A 514 -13.84 29.83 -17.78
C PHE A 514 -13.01 29.20 -16.65
N LEU A 515 -13.53 28.17 -15.98
CA LEU A 515 -12.85 27.44 -14.89
C LEU A 515 -11.60 26.67 -15.34
N LYS A 516 -11.49 26.33 -16.63
CA LYS A 516 -10.28 25.69 -17.17
C LYS A 516 -9.04 26.60 -17.11
N ARG A 517 -9.22 27.91 -16.89
CA ARG A 517 -8.11 28.86 -16.71
C ARG A 517 -7.42 28.59 -15.37
N PRO A 518 -6.10 28.32 -15.34
CA PRO A 518 -5.38 27.90 -14.14
C PRO A 518 -5.51 28.84 -12.93
N GLU A 519 -5.62 30.14 -13.19
CA GLU A 519 -5.72 31.23 -12.22
C GLU A 519 -7.13 31.42 -11.63
N ILE A 520 -8.13 30.68 -12.12
CA ILE A 520 -9.53 30.84 -11.71
C ILE A 520 -9.96 29.65 -10.84
N THR A 521 -10.59 29.94 -9.71
CA THR A 521 -11.15 28.94 -8.80
C THR A 521 -12.66 28.81 -8.95
N TYR A 522 -13.22 27.73 -8.40
CA TYR A 522 -14.69 27.58 -8.32
C TYR A 522 -15.34 28.74 -7.56
N GLN A 523 -14.71 29.22 -6.48
CA GLN A 523 -15.24 30.33 -5.68
C GLN A 523 -15.27 31.64 -6.48
N ASP A 524 -14.32 31.85 -7.39
CA ASP A 524 -14.33 33.00 -8.28
C ASP A 524 -15.51 32.98 -9.25
N LEU A 525 -15.95 31.80 -9.68
CA LEU A 525 -17.11 31.67 -10.58
C LEU A 525 -18.39 32.17 -9.94
N LEU A 526 -18.59 31.91 -8.65
CA LEU A 526 -19.82 32.21 -7.92
C LEU A 526 -20.13 33.71 -7.87
N GLN A 527 -19.14 34.57 -8.15
CA GLN A 527 -19.34 36.01 -8.30
C GLN A 527 -20.14 36.38 -9.56
N PHE A 528 -20.15 35.50 -10.58
CA PHE A 528 -20.66 35.81 -11.91
C PHE A 528 -21.81 34.91 -12.37
N ILE A 529 -22.12 33.86 -11.60
CA ILE A 529 -23.20 32.91 -11.90
C ILE A 529 -24.15 32.82 -10.70
N PRO A 530 -25.47 32.62 -10.92
CA PRO A 530 -26.39 32.31 -9.84
C PRO A 530 -25.92 31.09 -9.05
N THR A 531 -26.20 31.03 -7.74
CA THR A 531 -25.87 29.87 -6.90
C THR A 531 -27.13 29.39 -6.18
N ASP A 532 -27.47 28.11 -6.38
CA ASP A 532 -28.64 27.48 -5.75
C ASP A 532 -28.24 26.34 -4.79
N GLU A 533 -26.96 25.91 -4.76
CA GLU A 533 -26.50 24.74 -4.00
C GLU A 533 -25.32 25.04 -3.06
N ASN A 534 -25.39 24.50 -1.84
CA ASN A 534 -24.28 24.50 -0.88
C ASN A 534 -23.45 23.22 -1.07
N LEU A 535 -22.49 23.24 -1.99
CA LEU A 535 -21.50 22.17 -2.13
C LEU A 535 -20.49 22.19 -0.99
N GLN A 536 -20.09 21.01 -0.55
CA GLN A 536 -19.00 20.82 0.42
C GLN A 536 -17.63 21.05 -0.24
N ALA A 537 -16.61 21.34 0.56
CA ALA A 537 -15.25 21.60 0.07
C ALA A 537 -14.69 20.45 -0.80
N LYS A 538 -14.96 19.19 -0.41
CA LYS A 538 -14.54 17.99 -1.15
C LYS A 538 -15.29 17.85 -2.49
N GLU A 539 -16.53 18.30 -2.59
CA GLU A 539 -17.31 18.31 -3.84
C GLU A 539 -16.79 19.39 -4.79
N ILE A 540 -16.55 20.59 -4.25
CA ILE A 540 -15.95 21.72 -4.99
C ILE A 540 -14.59 21.30 -5.57
N GLU A 541 -13.72 20.68 -4.77
CA GLU A 541 -12.43 20.17 -5.26
C GLU A 541 -12.60 19.18 -6.41
N GLN A 542 -13.58 18.25 -6.33
CA GLN A 542 -13.85 17.31 -7.41
C GLN A 542 -14.33 18.01 -8.69
N VAL A 543 -15.25 18.97 -8.58
CA VAL A 543 -15.73 19.75 -9.72
C VAL A 543 -14.57 20.48 -10.42
N GLU A 544 -13.72 21.16 -9.64
CA GLU A 544 -12.56 21.86 -10.17
C GLU A 544 -11.59 20.93 -10.90
N ILE A 545 -11.24 19.79 -10.29
CA ILE A 545 -10.29 18.84 -10.87
C ILE A 545 -10.88 18.24 -12.15
N GLN A 546 -12.15 17.81 -12.14
CA GLN A 546 -12.75 17.17 -13.30
C GLN A 546 -12.84 18.13 -14.49
N ILE A 547 -13.20 19.40 -14.27
CA ILE A 547 -13.28 20.41 -15.34
C ILE A 547 -11.89 20.81 -15.85
N LYS A 548 -10.96 21.16 -14.95
CA LYS A 548 -9.61 21.63 -15.31
C LYS A 548 -8.80 20.55 -16.03
N TYR A 549 -9.02 19.28 -15.69
CA TYR A 549 -8.28 18.15 -16.27
C TYR A 549 -9.10 17.30 -17.26
N ALA A 550 -10.31 17.73 -17.65
CA ALA A 550 -11.24 16.97 -18.50
C ALA A 550 -10.59 16.37 -19.76
N GLY A 551 -9.81 17.17 -20.50
CA GLY A 551 -9.15 16.72 -21.72
C GLY A 551 -8.11 15.61 -21.49
N TYR A 552 -7.34 15.71 -20.39
CA TYR A 552 -6.35 14.71 -20.02
C TYR A 552 -7.01 13.44 -19.47
N ILE A 553 -8.08 13.59 -18.68
CA ILE A 553 -8.88 12.48 -18.14
C ILE A 553 -9.52 11.69 -19.29
N LYS A 554 -10.15 12.37 -20.25
CA LYS A 554 -10.76 11.73 -21.43
C LYS A 554 -9.73 10.90 -22.22
N LYS A 555 -8.56 11.47 -22.49
CA LYS A 555 -7.47 10.75 -23.18
C LYS A 555 -6.96 9.53 -22.39
N ALA A 556 -6.98 9.59 -21.06
CA ALA A 556 -6.62 8.46 -20.21
C ALA A 556 -7.70 7.36 -20.26
N LEU A 557 -8.99 7.73 -20.19
CA LEU A 557 -10.11 6.80 -20.30
C LEU A 557 -10.15 6.07 -21.66
N GLU A 558 -9.88 6.76 -22.77
CA GLU A 558 -9.77 6.14 -24.10
C GLU A 558 -8.68 5.05 -24.16
N LYS A 559 -7.58 5.21 -23.40
CA LYS A 559 -6.54 4.19 -23.29
C LYS A 559 -6.99 3.00 -22.42
N VAL A 560 -7.73 3.26 -21.34
CA VAL A 560 -8.30 2.21 -20.47
C VAL A 560 -9.27 1.34 -21.28
N GLU A 561 -10.14 1.92 -22.10
CA GLU A 561 -11.11 1.17 -22.91
C GLU A 561 -10.44 0.20 -23.90
N LYS A 562 -9.27 0.58 -24.45
CA LYS A 562 -8.48 -0.34 -25.29
C LYS A 562 -7.93 -1.53 -24.50
N LEU A 563 -7.46 -1.31 -23.27
CA LEU A 563 -6.97 -2.40 -22.41
C LEU A 563 -8.09 -3.33 -21.93
N LYS A 564 -9.28 -2.79 -21.59
CA LYS A 564 -10.43 -3.60 -21.16
C LYS A 564 -10.77 -4.71 -22.16
N ARG A 565 -10.65 -4.44 -23.46
CA ARG A 565 -10.86 -5.46 -24.51
C ARG A 565 -9.84 -6.61 -24.45
N MET A 566 -8.59 -6.31 -24.10
CA MET A 566 -7.54 -7.34 -23.95
C MET A 566 -7.69 -8.11 -22.64
N GLU A 567 -8.16 -7.46 -21.57
CA GLU A 567 -8.44 -8.10 -20.27
C GLU A 567 -9.61 -9.10 -20.36
N ALA A 568 -10.61 -8.81 -21.19
CA ALA A 568 -11.74 -9.71 -21.41
C ALA A 568 -11.34 -11.03 -22.11
N LYS A 569 -10.21 -11.05 -22.84
CA LYS A 569 -9.72 -12.27 -23.50
C LYS A 569 -8.99 -13.17 -22.50
N ARG A 570 -9.69 -14.21 -22.04
CA ARG A 570 -9.19 -15.22 -21.08
C ARG A 570 -8.24 -16.22 -21.73
N ILE A 571 -7.28 -16.69 -20.93
CA ILE A 571 -6.38 -17.79 -21.28
C ILE A 571 -6.76 -18.99 -20.41
N PRO A 572 -6.99 -20.19 -20.98
CA PRO A 572 -7.25 -21.39 -20.19
C PRO A 572 -6.10 -21.73 -19.24
N SER A 573 -6.43 -22.12 -17.99
CA SER A 573 -5.45 -22.42 -16.94
C SER A 573 -4.51 -23.57 -17.30
N ASN A 574 -4.99 -24.55 -18.06
CA ASN A 574 -4.24 -25.73 -18.47
C ASN A 574 -3.68 -25.65 -19.90
N LEU A 575 -3.52 -24.45 -20.46
CA LEU A 575 -2.94 -24.26 -21.79
C LEU A 575 -1.50 -24.80 -21.85
N ASN A 576 -1.20 -25.65 -22.82
CA ASN A 576 0.17 -26.10 -23.07
C ASN A 576 0.92 -25.07 -23.92
N TYR A 577 1.74 -24.22 -23.31
CA TYR A 577 2.51 -23.21 -24.05
C TYR A 577 3.60 -23.82 -24.93
N GLN A 578 4.04 -25.05 -24.67
CA GLN A 578 5.08 -25.71 -25.46
C GLN A 578 4.60 -26.12 -26.86
N SER A 579 3.29 -26.35 -27.03
CA SER A 579 2.71 -26.72 -28.33
C SER A 579 2.44 -25.54 -29.26
N ILE A 580 2.65 -24.30 -28.80
CA ILE A 580 2.37 -23.10 -29.60
C ILE A 580 3.59 -22.77 -30.47
N ASN A 581 3.48 -23.09 -31.76
CA ASN A 581 4.52 -22.77 -32.74
C ASN A 581 4.66 -21.26 -32.93
N GLY A 582 5.90 -20.79 -33.04
CA GLY A 582 6.22 -19.38 -33.30
C GLY A 582 6.44 -18.51 -32.05
N LEU A 583 6.05 -18.97 -30.86
CA LEU A 583 6.42 -18.26 -29.63
C LEU A 583 7.93 -18.33 -29.38
N ALA A 584 8.53 -17.22 -28.99
CA ALA A 584 9.92 -17.20 -28.55
C ALA A 584 10.14 -18.16 -27.36
N THR A 585 11.32 -18.77 -27.27
CA THR A 585 11.65 -19.71 -26.18
C THR A 585 11.54 -19.04 -24.81
N GLU A 586 12.03 -17.81 -24.68
CA GLU A 586 11.90 -17.03 -23.45
C GLU A 586 10.42 -16.78 -23.11
N ALA A 587 9.62 -16.34 -24.08
CA ALA A 587 8.20 -16.11 -23.89
C ALA A 587 7.47 -17.38 -23.43
N ARG A 588 7.76 -18.55 -24.03
CA ARG A 588 7.19 -19.85 -23.61
C ARG A 588 7.53 -20.18 -22.17
N GLN A 589 8.80 -20.04 -21.77
CA GLN A 589 9.23 -20.30 -20.39
C GLN A 589 8.53 -19.37 -19.39
N LYS A 590 8.43 -18.08 -19.72
CA LYS A 590 7.78 -17.08 -18.85
C LYS A 590 6.27 -17.30 -18.75
N LEU A 591 5.60 -17.56 -19.86
CA LEU A 591 4.16 -17.88 -19.90
C LEU A 591 3.84 -19.16 -19.12
N GLN A 592 4.67 -20.20 -19.26
CA GLN A 592 4.53 -21.45 -18.50
C GLN A 592 4.74 -21.25 -17.00
N LYS A 593 5.71 -20.42 -16.61
CA LYS A 593 6.01 -20.12 -15.20
C LYS A 593 4.93 -19.26 -14.54
N ILE A 594 4.46 -18.22 -15.24
CA ILE A 594 3.53 -17.23 -14.69
C ILE A 594 2.08 -17.68 -14.84
N GLN A 595 1.73 -18.45 -15.87
CA GLN A 595 0.36 -18.90 -16.15
C GLN A 595 -0.66 -17.74 -16.10
N PRO A 596 -0.52 -16.73 -16.98
CA PRO A 596 -1.43 -15.59 -16.99
C PRO A 596 -2.87 -16.01 -17.29
N GLU A 597 -3.84 -15.33 -16.68
CA GLU A 597 -5.28 -15.61 -16.85
C GLU A 597 -5.91 -14.83 -18.01
N THR A 598 -5.23 -13.78 -18.49
CA THR A 598 -5.71 -12.91 -19.58
C THR A 598 -4.59 -12.53 -20.53
N ILE A 599 -4.95 -12.18 -21.78
CA ILE A 599 -3.97 -11.65 -22.75
C ILE A 599 -3.34 -10.35 -22.26
N ALA A 600 -4.12 -9.49 -21.60
CA ALA A 600 -3.58 -8.26 -21.03
C ALA A 600 -2.49 -8.56 -20.00
N GLN A 601 -2.71 -9.52 -19.10
CA GLN A 601 -1.69 -9.96 -18.15
C GLN A 601 -0.46 -10.53 -18.85
N ALA A 602 -0.65 -11.43 -19.83
CA ALA A 602 0.44 -12.01 -20.60
C ALA A 602 1.33 -10.94 -21.26
N SER A 603 0.71 -9.88 -21.80
CA SER A 603 1.43 -8.77 -22.47
C SER A 603 2.31 -7.93 -21.54
N ARG A 604 2.12 -8.02 -20.22
CA ARG A 604 2.91 -7.30 -19.21
C ARG A 604 4.06 -8.12 -18.64
N ILE A 605 4.16 -9.39 -19.01
CA ILE A 605 5.24 -10.27 -18.57
C ILE A 605 6.54 -9.81 -19.23
N SER A 606 7.55 -9.57 -18.39
CA SER A 606 8.89 -9.23 -18.89
C SER A 606 9.47 -10.38 -19.72
N GLY A 607 9.89 -10.08 -20.95
CA GLY A 607 10.37 -11.07 -21.92
C GLY A 607 9.30 -11.60 -22.89
N VAL A 608 8.04 -11.16 -22.78
CA VAL A 608 6.97 -11.49 -23.74
C VAL A 608 6.71 -10.28 -24.64
N ASN A 609 6.98 -10.42 -25.94
CA ASN A 609 6.91 -9.33 -26.90
C ASN A 609 5.53 -9.21 -27.57
N PRO A 610 5.19 -8.08 -28.22
CA PRO A 610 3.92 -7.92 -28.94
C PRO A 610 3.65 -8.99 -30.03
N ALA A 611 4.71 -9.51 -30.65
CA ALA A 611 4.62 -10.60 -31.61
C ALA A 611 4.16 -11.91 -30.95
N ASP A 612 4.70 -12.26 -29.78
CA ASP A 612 4.30 -13.43 -29.01
C ASP A 612 2.82 -13.35 -28.60
N ILE A 613 2.36 -12.16 -28.20
CA ILE A 613 0.95 -11.92 -27.86
C ILE A 613 0.03 -12.08 -29.06
N SER A 614 0.47 -11.63 -30.23
CA SER A 614 -0.30 -11.80 -31.47
C SER A 614 -0.43 -13.27 -31.84
N ILE A 615 0.66 -14.04 -31.72
CA ILE A 615 0.67 -15.50 -31.94
C ILE A 615 -0.26 -16.20 -30.94
N LEU A 616 -0.19 -15.85 -29.66
CA LEU A 616 -1.05 -16.40 -28.62
C LEU A 616 -2.53 -16.08 -28.88
N MET A 617 -2.86 -14.84 -29.26
CA MET A 617 -4.23 -14.46 -29.61
C MET A 617 -4.77 -15.29 -30.78
N VAL A 618 -3.99 -15.44 -31.86
CA VAL A 618 -4.39 -16.25 -33.02
C VAL A 618 -4.57 -17.71 -32.63
N TYR A 619 -3.68 -18.26 -31.79
CA TYR A 619 -3.79 -19.63 -31.29
C TYR A 619 -5.09 -19.84 -30.48
N LEU A 620 -5.46 -18.89 -29.62
CA LEU A 620 -6.71 -18.90 -28.86
C LEU A 620 -7.94 -18.82 -29.76
N GLU A 621 -7.90 -17.97 -30.79
CA GLU A 621 -9.01 -17.78 -31.74
C GLU A 621 -9.22 -19.00 -32.66
N GLN A 622 -8.17 -19.77 -32.94
CA GLN A 622 -8.25 -21.01 -33.74
C GLN A 622 -8.95 -22.17 -33.01
N GLY A 623 -9.04 -22.13 -31.67
CA GLY A 623 -9.79 -23.10 -30.85
C GLY A 623 -9.19 -24.52 -30.73
N LYS A 624 -8.13 -24.86 -31.48
CA LYS A 624 -7.43 -26.16 -31.41
C LYS A 624 -6.38 -26.18 -30.29
N LEU A 625 -6.83 -25.94 -29.07
CA LEU A 625 -5.95 -25.76 -27.90
C LEU A 625 -5.47 -27.11 -27.38
N VAL A 626 -4.16 -27.30 -27.31
CA VAL A 626 -3.55 -28.42 -26.57
C VAL A 626 -3.48 -28.02 -25.10
N LYS A 627 -3.93 -28.93 -24.23
CA LYS A 627 -3.99 -28.72 -22.79
C LYS A 627 -3.09 -29.72 -22.07
N VAL A 628 -2.54 -29.34 -20.93
CA VAL A 628 -1.83 -30.22 -20.01
C VAL A 628 -2.85 -30.95 -19.14
N GLU A 629 -2.64 -32.23 -18.85
CA GLU A 629 -3.44 -32.97 -17.87
C GLU A 629 -3.15 -32.42 -16.45
N GLU A 630 -4.20 -32.28 -15.64
CA GLU A 630 -4.12 -31.73 -14.26
C GLU A 630 -3.53 -32.72 -13.26
#